data_AF-A0A520F5Y0-F1
#
_entry.id   AF-A0A520F5Y0-F1
#
_cell.length_a   1.000
_cell.length_b   1.000
_cell.length_c   1.000
_cell.angle_alpha   90.00
_cell.angle_beta   90.00
_cell.angle_gamma   90.00
#
_symmetry.space_group_name_H-M   'P 1'
#
loop_
_entity.id
_entity.type
_entity.pdbx_description
1 polymer ?
#
loop_
_entity_poly.entity_id
_entity_poly.type
_entity_poly.pdbx_seq_one_letter_code
_entity_poly.pdbx_strand_id
1 'polypeptide(L)'
;MPSPSPGYSITVRVQAPVGAGTTSTLAAAIASVKGAMTALDVVESHPDHMVIDVTCDASDVAHADQIATAIAEVPGVVVGKVSDRTFLLHLGGKLEVVPTVPLKHRDDLSRAYTPGVARVCTAIA
;
A
#
# COMPACT_ATOMS: atom_id res chain seq x y z
N MET A 1 15.52 -5.17 -19.31
CA MET A 1 14.20 -4.52 -19.14
C MET A 1 13.88 -4.51 -17.66
N PRO A 2 13.30 -3.43 -17.10
CA PRO A 2 12.91 -3.45 -15.70
C PRO A 2 11.78 -4.46 -15.51
N SER A 3 11.95 -5.37 -14.55
CA SER A 3 10.96 -6.39 -14.19
C SER A 3 10.01 -5.83 -13.12
N PRO A 4 8.76 -6.30 -13.04
CA PRO A 4 7.88 -6.02 -11.92
C PRO A 4 8.57 -6.30 -10.58
N SER A 5 8.39 -5.40 -9.60
CA SER A 5 8.98 -5.56 -8.27
C SER A 5 8.07 -5.01 -7.16
N PRO A 6 8.24 -5.49 -5.91
CA PRO A 6 7.48 -4.97 -4.78
C PRO A 6 7.67 -3.47 -4.51
N GLY A 7 8.75 -2.85 -5.01
CA GLY A 7 8.99 -1.42 -4.86
C GLY A 7 7.97 -0.55 -5.61
N TYR A 8 7.32 -1.09 -6.64
CA TYR A 8 6.26 -0.46 -7.41
C TYR A 8 4.98 -1.30 -7.36
N SER A 9 4.62 -1.74 -6.15
CA SER A 9 3.42 -2.54 -5.92
C SER A 9 2.21 -1.64 -5.68
N ILE A 10 1.12 -1.88 -6.42
CA ILE A 10 -0.16 -1.18 -6.27
C ILE A 10 -1.26 -2.13 -5.83
N THR A 11 -2.21 -1.61 -5.07
CA THR A 11 -3.52 -2.25 -4.83
C THR A 11 -4.60 -1.41 -5.50
N VAL A 12 -5.31 -2.00 -6.44
CA VAL A 12 -6.40 -1.39 -7.20
C VAL A 12 -7.72 -1.93 -6.66
N ARG A 13 -8.53 -1.07 -6.04
CA ARG A 13 -9.90 -1.44 -5.65
C ARG A 13 -10.81 -1.32 -6.86
N VAL A 14 -11.52 -2.39 -7.19
CA VAL A 14 -12.46 -2.42 -8.31
C VAL A 14 -13.83 -2.90 -7.86
N GLN A 15 -14.86 -2.35 -8.47
CA GLN A 15 -16.18 -2.96 -8.51
C GLN A 15 -16.27 -3.79 -9.79
N ALA A 16 -16.70 -5.04 -9.71
CA ALA A 16 -16.78 -5.95 -10.85
C ALA A 16 -18.05 -6.80 -10.82
N PRO A 17 -18.50 -7.35 -11.96
CA PRO A 17 -19.68 -8.20 -12.01
C PRO A 17 -19.47 -9.50 -11.22
N VAL A 18 -20.55 -10.03 -10.65
CA VAL A 18 -20.54 -11.35 -10.00
C VAL A 18 -20.41 -12.42 -11.09
N GLY A 19 -19.37 -13.26 -11.01
CA GLY A 19 -19.20 -14.35 -11.97
C GLY A 19 -17.83 -15.03 -11.93
N ALA A 20 -17.79 -16.30 -12.31
CA ALA A 20 -16.57 -17.11 -12.30
C ALA A 20 -15.46 -16.57 -13.24
N GLY A 21 -15.81 -15.75 -14.23
CA GLY A 21 -14.87 -15.17 -15.18
C GLY A 21 -14.16 -13.89 -14.73
N THR A 22 -14.60 -13.27 -13.62
CA THR A 22 -14.07 -11.96 -13.20
C THR A 22 -12.58 -12.04 -12.85
N THR A 23 -12.18 -13.03 -12.07
CA THR A 23 -10.77 -13.26 -11.68
C THR A 23 -9.86 -13.47 -12.89
N SER A 24 -10.25 -14.34 -13.82
CA SER A 24 -9.43 -14.63 -15.01
C SER A 24 -9.35 -13.44 -15.95
N THR A 25 -10.42 -12.66 -16.09
CA THR A 25 -10.44 -11.46 -16.95
C THR A 25 -9.55 -10.36 -16.38
N LEU A 26 -9.60 -10.11 -15.07
CA LEU A 26 -8.71 -9.16 -14.39
C LEU A 26 -7.25 -9.60 -14.53
N ALA A 27 -6.95 -10.87 -14.26
CA ALA A 27 -5.60 -11.42 -14.40
C ALA A 27 -5.08 -11.28 -15.84
N ALA A 28 -5.92 -11.53 -16.85
CA ALA A 28 -5.57 -11.40 -18.25
C ALA A 28 -5.30 -9.94 -18.65
N ALA A 29 -6.11 -8.99 -18.18
CA ALA A 29 -5.90 -7.56 -18.43
C ALA A 29 -4.55 -7.09 -17.87
N ILE A 30 -4.23 -7.47 -16.64
CA ILE A 30 -2.95 -7.13 -15.99
C ILE A 30 -1.77 -7.78 -16.74
N ALA A 31 -1.89 -9.06 -17.11
CA ALA A 31 -0.85 -9.76 -17.85
C ALA A 31 -0.62 -9.19 -19.26
N SER A 32 -1.66 -8.62 -19.90
CA SER A 32 -1.56 -8.05 -21.25
C SER A 32 -0.58 -6.87 -21.33
N VAL A 33 -0.44 -6.12 -20.23
CA VAL A 33 0.53 -5.01 -20.10
C VAL A 33 1.82 -5.43 -19.39
N LYS A 34 2.00 -6.73 -19.12
CA LYS A 34 3.14 -7.32 -18.39
C LYS A 34 3.20 -6.95 -16.90
N GLY A 35 2.05 -6.59 -16.31
CA GLY A 35 1.92 -6.50 -14.86
C GLY A 35 1.91 -7.89 -14.22
N ALA A 36 2.34 -7.98 -12.96
CA ALA A 36 2.31 -9.22 -12.20
C ALA A 36 1.24 -9.13 -11.11
N MET A 37 0.09 -9.78 -11.28
CA MET A 37 -0.91 -9.89 -10.23
C MET A 37 -0.39 -10.79 -9.11
N THR A 38 -0.25 -10.26 -7.90
CA THR A 38 0.32 -10.95 -6.74
C THR A 38 -0.73 -11.36 -5.71
N ALA A 39 -1.86 -10.65 -5.65
CA ALA A 39 -3.00 -11.02 -4.82
C ALA A 39 -4.32 -10.51 -5.42
N LEU A 40 -5.42 -11.17 -5.05
CA LEU A 40 -6.78 -10.75 -5.36
C LEU A 40 -7.67 -11.12 -4.18
N ASP A 41 -8.30 -10.12 -3.58
CA ASP A 41 -9.08 -10.26 -2.36
C ASP A 41 -10.49 -9.68 -2.58
N VAL A 42 -11.53 -10.49 -2.36
CA VAL A 42 -12.91 -9.98 -2.39
C VAL A 42 -13.19 -9.29 -1.05
N VAL A 43 -13.38 -7.97 -1.08
CA VAL A 43 -13.62 -7.13 0.10
C VAL A 43 -15.10 -7.10 0.46
N GLU A 44 -15.96 -7.00 -0.55
CA GLU A 44 -17.42 -7.01 -0.39
C GLU A 44 -18.06 -7.83 -1.51
N SER A 45 -19.16 -8.51 -1.18
CA SER A 45 -19.96 -9.27 -2.13
C SER A 45 -21.41 -8.82 -2.02
N HIS A 46 -21.92 -8.22 -3.09
CA HIS A 46 -23.31 -7.79 -3.24
C HIS A 46 -24.01 -8.68 -4.28
N PRO A 47 -25.35 -8.70 -4.33
CA PRO A 47 -26.08 -9.54 -5.28
C PRO A 47 -25.80 -9.21 -6.76
N ASP A 48 -25.47 -7.96 -7.07
CA ASP A 48 -25.27 -7.43 -8.42
C ASP A 48 -23.81 -7.14 -8.75
N HIS A 49 -22.92 -7.04 -7.75
CA HIS A 49 -21.50 -6.77 -7.94
C HIS A 49 -20.63 -7.29 -6.80
N MET A 50 -19.32 -7.35 -7.02
CA MET A 50 -18.30 -7.57 -5.99
C MET A 50 -17.35 -6.39 -5.94
N VAL A 51 -16.82 -6.09 -4.75
CA VAL A 51 -15.70 -5.18 -4.56
C VAL A 51 -14.45 -6.02 -4.32
N ILE A 52 -13.44 -5.83 -5.16
CA ILE A 52 -12.23 -6.64 -5.18
C ILE A 52 -11.01 -5.72 -5.07
N ASP A 53 -10.10 -6.03 -4.16
CA ASP A 53 -8.78 -5.44 -4.13
C ASP A 53 -7.82 -6.33 -4.93
N VAL A 54 -7.26 -5.77 -6.01
CA VAL A 54 -6.30 -6.47 -6.86
C VAL A 54 -4.92 -5.90 -6.61
N THR A 55 -4.00 -6.72 -6.11
CA THR A 55 -2.61 -6.30 -5.88
C THR A 55 -1.72 -6.74 -7.03
N CYS A 56 -0.94 -5.81 -7.56
CA CYS A 56 -0.06 -6.02 -8.70
C CYS A 56 1.30 -5.38 -8.46
N ASP A 57 2.35 -6.04 -8.93
CA ASP A 57 3.68 -5.42 -9.05
C ASP A 57 3.84 -4.83 -10.46
N ALA A 58 4.33 -3.60 -10.51
CA ALA A 58 4.73 -2.89 -11.72
C ALA A 58 6.26 -2.76 -11.80
N SER A 59 6.77 -2.34 -12.95
CA SER A 59 8.20 -2.09 -13.16
C SER A 59 8.61 -0.66 -12.76
N ASP A 60 7.67 0.28 -12.81
CA ASP A 60 7.80 1.68 -12.46
C ASP A 60 6.39 2.31 -12.30
N VAL A 61 6.33 3.62 -12.02
CA VAL A 61 5.09 4.37 -11.82
C VAL A 61 4.24 4.42 -13.09
N ALA A 62 4.85 4.60 -14.27
CA ALA A 62 4.10 4.69 -15.52
C ALA A 62 3.45 3.34 -15.88
N HIS A 63 4.13 2.23 -15.60
CA HIS A 63 3.58 0.90 -15.75
C HIS A 63 2.45 0.63 -14.73
N ALA A 64 2.52 1.17 -13.52
CA ALA A 64 1.41 1.10 -12.57
C ALA A 64 0.13 1.78 -13.12
N ASP A 65 0.27 2.95 -13.74
CA ASP A 65 -0.84 3.65 -14.40
C ASP A 65 -1.40 2.86 -15.60
N GLN A 66 -0.52 2.21 -16.37
CA GLN A 66 -0.93 1.32 -17.47
C GLN A 66 -1.72 0.11 -16.96
N ILE A 67 -1.32 -0.50 -15.85
CA ILE A 67 -2.06 -1.60 -15.22
C ILE A 67 -3.44 -1.13 -14.78
N ALA A 68 -3.53 0.01 -14.08
CA ALA A 68 -4.82 0.56 -13.66
C ALA A 68 -5.74 0.86 -14.84
N THR A 69 -5.18 1.39 -15.93
CA THR A 69 -5.91 1.66 -17.18
C THR A 69 -6.41 0.37 -17.83
N ALA A 70 -5.55 -0.66 -17.95
CA ALA A 70 -5.93 -1.95 -18.53
C ALA A 70 -7.06 -2.63 -17.72
N ILE A 71 -7.04 -2.49 -16.39
CA ILE A 71 -8.14 -2.97 -15.53
C ILE A 71 -9.43 -2.19 -15.80
N ALA A 72 -9.36 -0.87 -16.00
CA ALA A 72 -10.53 -0.03 -16.28
C ALA A 72 -11.18 -0.31 -17.66
N GLU A 73 -10.43 -0.87 -18.60
CA GLU A 73 -10.94 -1.29 -19.92
C GLU A 73 -11.69 -2.62 -19.87
N VAL A 74 -11.64 -3.35 -18.75
CA VAL A 74 -12.38 -4.61 -18.60
C VAL A 74 -13.89 -4.32 -18.54
N PRO A 75 -14.71 -4.96 -19.40
CA PRO A 75 -16.16 -4.73 -19.42
C PRO A 75 -16.84 -4.99 -18.07
N GLY A 76 -17.61 -4.01 -17.59
CA GLY A 76 -18.35 -4.10 -16.33
C GLY A 76 -17.51 -3.86 -15.08
N VAL A 77 -16.20 -3.62 -15.23
CA VAL A 77 -15.31 -3.24 -14.12
C VAL A 77 -15.31 -1.71 -13.97
N VAL A 78 -15.43 -1.25 -12.74
CA VAL A 78 -15.26 0.17 -12.37
C VAL A 78 -14.08 0.26 -11.41
N VAL A 79 -13.04 0.96 -11.84
CA VAL A 79 -11.85 1.19 -11.01
C VAL A 79 -12.15 2.30 -10.00
N GLY A 80 -11.92 1.99 -8.72
CA GLY A 80 -11.97 2.94 -7.62
C GLY A 80 -10.57 3.45 -7.28
N LYS A 81 -10.19 3.32 -6.00
CA LYS A 81 -8.90 3.82 -5.53
C LYS A 81 -7.75 2.93 -5.97
N VAL A 82 -6.74 3.53 -6.59
CA VAL A 82 -5.41 2.93 -6.83
C VAL A 82 -4.48 3.41 -5.72
N SER A 83 -3.90 2.49 -4.96
CA SER A 83 -3.01 2.81 -3.84
C SER A 83 -1.63 2.20 -4.06
N ASP A 84 -0.60 3.05 -4.03
CA ASP A 84 0.80 2.61 -4.00
C ASP A 84 1.14 2.09 -2.59
N ARG A 85 1.50 0.81 -2.50
CA ARG A 85 1.78 0.13 -1.23
C ARG A 85 3.07 0.62 -0.59
N THR A 86 4.05 1.03 -1.39
CA THR A 86 5.28 1.63 -0.89
C THR A 86 4.95 2.96 -0.23
N PHE A 87 4.13 3.81 -0.83
CA PHE A 87 3.72 5.08 -0.20
C PHE A 87 2.87 4.84 1.05
N LEU A 88 1.93 3.89 1.00
CA LEU A 88 1.11 3.54 2.17
C LEU A 88 1.96 3.06 3.36
N LEU A 89 2.99 2.24 3.10
CA LEU A 89 3.93 1.78 4.12
C LEU A 89 4.66 2.94 4.82
N HIS A 90 4.84 4.05 4.12
CA HIS A 90 5.57 5.22 4.60
C HIS A 90 4.66 6.36 5.07
N LEU A 91 3.36 6.14 5.15
CA LEU A 91 2.46 7.10 5.81
C LEU A 91 2.86 7.22 7.28
N GLY A 92 3.24 8.43 7.70
CA GLY A 92 3.79 8.69 9.05
C GLY A 92 5.32 8.78 9.10
N GLY A 93 6.01 8.53 7.98
CA GLY A 93 7.47 8.62 7.87
C GLY A 93 8.16 7.27 7.82
N LYS A 94 9.49 7.29 7.68
CA LYS A 94 10.34 6.07 7.67
C LYS A 94 10.75 5.63 9.07
N LEU A 95 10.91 6.59 9.97
CA LEU A 95 11.39 6.40 11.33
C LEU A 95 10.53 7.26 12.25
N GLU A 96 10.17 6.69 13.39
CA GLU A 96 9.56 7.39 14.50
C GLU A 96 10.45 7.22 15.73
N VAL A 97 10.68 8.30 16.47
CA VAL A 97 11.39 8.27 17.76
C VAL A 97 10.38 8.60 18.84
N VAL A 98 9.93 7.57 19.55
CA VAL A 98 9.01 7.72 20.68
C VAL A 98 9.79 7.76 22.01
N PRO A 99 9.40 8.61 22.97
CA PRO A 99 9.97 8.55 24.31
C PRO A 99 9.77 7.16 24.93
N THR A 100 10.84 6.57 25.46
CA THR A 100 10.76 5.29 26.21
C THR A 100 10.02 5.43 27.53
N VAL A 101 9.88 6.65 28.04
CA VAL A 101 9.09 6.98 29.24
C VAL A 101 8.06 8.06 28.92
N PRO A 102 6.82 7.97 29.45
CA PRO A 102 5.81 9.00 29.23
C PRO A 102 6.26 10.37 29.76
N LEU A 103 6.07 11.41 28.95
CA LEU A 103 6.34 12.80 29.33
C LEU A 103 5.00 13.50 29.54
N LYS A 104 4.47 13.45 30.78
CA LYS A 104 3.11 13.90 31.11
C LYS A 104 3.07 15.33 31.62
N HIS A 105 4.10 15.74 32.34
CA HIS A 105 4.17 17.07 32.94
C HIS A 105 5.55 17.71 32.78
N ARG A 106 5.64 19.00 33.11
CA ARG A 106 6.86 19.79 32.99
C ARG A 106 8.08 19.15 33.67
N ASP A 107 7.89 18.50 34.81
CA ASP A 107 9.00 17.82 35.51
C ASP A 107 9.58 16.64 34.70
N ASP A 108 8.76 15.92 33.92
CA ASP A 108 9.24 14.83 33.06
C ASP A 108 10.13 15.38 31.94
N LEU A 109 9.69 16.46 31.30
CA LEU A 109 10.45 17.18 30.28
C LEU A 109 11.77 17.71 30.83
N SER A 110 11.75 18.26 32.06
CA SER A 110 12.97 18.72 32.72
C SER A 110 13.97 17.57 32.88
N ARG A 111 13.54 16.42 33.41
CA ARG A 111 14.44 15.27 33.62
C ARG A 111 14.94 14.65 32.33
N ALA A 112 14.13 14.68 31.27
CA ALA A 112 14.46 14.07 29.98
C ALA A 112 15.33 14.95 29.06
N TYR A 113 15.25 16.29 29.17
CA TYR A 113 15.84 17.20 28.17
C TYR A 113 16.65 18.39 28.73
N THR A 114 16.92 18.45 30.03
CA THR A 114 17.73 19.55 30.64
C THR A 114 19.15 19.11 31.01
N PRO A 115 20.07 20.05 31.37
CA PRO A 115 21.45 19.73 31.68
C PRO A 115 21.59 18.64 32.76
N GLY A 116 22.29 17.56 32.43
CA GLY A 116 22.41 16.34 33.24
C GLY A 116 22.20 15.07 32.41
N VAL A 117 21.40 15.16 31.35
CA VAL A 117 21.13 14.06 30.40
C VAL A 117 22.40 13.55 29.70
N ALA A 118 23.37 14.43 29.43
CA ALA A 118 24.65 14.02 28.84
C ALA A 118 25.36 12.92 29.64
N ARG A 119 25.24 12.92 30.98
CA ARG A 119 25.79 11.86 31.85
C ARG A 119 25.13 10.52 31.59
N VAL A 120 23.84 10.51 31.29
CA VAL A 120 23.09 9.29 30.93
C VAL A 120 23.57 8.79 29.57
N CYS A 121 23.71 9.68 28.56
CA CYS A 121 24.22 9.30 27.24
C CYS A 121 25.60 8.62 27.31
N THR A 122 26.53 9.13 28.11
CA THR A 122 27.86 8.50 28.29
C THR A 122 27.80 7.17 29.03
N ALA A 123 26.84 6.98 29.93
CA ALA A 123 26.70 5.75 30.70
C ALA A 123 26.07 4.59 29.91
N ILE A 124 25.36 4.89 28.81
CA ILE A 124 24.65 3.91 27.96
C ILE A 124 25.26 3.74 26.56
N ALA A 125 26.28 4.54 26.22
CA ALA A 125 27.00 4.46 24.94
C ALA A 125 27.92 3.24 24.87
#